data_AF-A0A1L9NBD8-F1
#
_entry.id   AF-A0A1L9NBD8-F1
#
_cell.length_a   1.000
_cell.length_b   1.000
_cell.length_c   1.000
_cell.angle_alpha   90.00
_cell.angle_beta   90.00
_cell.angle_gamma   90.00
#
_symmetry.space_group_name_H-M   'P 1'
#
loop_
_entity.id
_entity.type
_entity.pdbx_description
1 polymer ?
#
loop_
_entity_poly.entity_id
_entity_poly.type
_entity_poly.pdbx_seq_one_letter_code
_entity_poly.pdbx_strand_id
1 'polypeptide(L)'
;MDLASSPRSSLEWSLDDSSTCPTTPASSPLFRAAKVDDVSSHSTSPAGITDIQGAHNDAANANSARIVPTGGPTAAVLALYNPSVAVTVLDRDPRRIQSWKSAHLPVHEPTLYNVVRATRDGSDVAQSVGTECSEYSRRQPNLFFTCDSTTIADADMIFLAVNTPTKTFGLGAGRATDMTAVDGAVQEIARYAKPGAIIVEKSTVPCGTAERVRQTLTTLRPNTPFEVLSNPEFLSEGSAIDNLVHPDRVLIGSSGTAQGRRAARMLAHLYSWVPPTRILQVNAWSSELAKLVANAMLAQRISSINSISAICEKTGADVDQVARAIGMDARIGPQFLKAGVGFGGSCFRKDIASLTYLAESLGLDEVAHYWRQVNAMNEYQRVRFARRVIDRFDGNLSGRKIAVLGFAFKKDTGDTRESPVVDVIRLLLEERPAEIDIFDLFCHEEDILRELEAACGKEDVAARVKVLSDPYLACSQASAVLVMTDCEQFKNGRKRSAARSDSEVFESLDEMLSPARRDEEWTFNGATYRLTPEEGCGSDCAACRIWAPRSVAVVNEPLEWARIAYNLKDPKWVYDGRGCLDGAELQKLGVESEAIGRM
;
A
#
# COMPACT_ATOMS: atom_id res chain seq x y z
N MET A 1 -28.15 36.51 45.48
CA MET A 1 -28.51 36.46 44.03
C MET A 1 -27.21 36.41 43.25
N ASP A 2 -26.30 35.49 43.56
CA ASP A 2 -26.34 34.02 43.38
C ASP A 2 -25.83 33.65 41.99
N LEU A 3 -24.50 33.67 41.93
CA LEU A 3 -23.67 32.75 41.16
C LEU A 3 -24.04 31.32 41.55
N ALA A 4 -24.36 30.48 40.56
CA ALA A 4 -24.41 29.03 40.73
C ALA A 4 -23.67 28.36 39.57
N SER A 5 -22.43 28.00 39.89
CA SER A 5 -21.57 27.01 39.26
C SER A 5 -22.18 25.60 39.28
N SER A 6 -21.99 24.80 38.22
CA SER A 6 -21.78 23.35 38.25
C SER A 6 -21.58 22.79 36.83
N PRO A 7 -20.95 21.61 36.61
CA PRO A 7 -19.61 21.24 37.04
C PRO A 7 -18.74 20.80 35.84
N ARG A 8 -17.42 20.94 36.01
CA ARG A 8 -16.43 20.28 35.14
C ARG A 8 -16.50 18.77 35.40
N SER A 9 -16.95 18.02 34.39
CA SER A 9 -16.72 16.58 34.30
C SER A 9 -15.30 16.36 33.77
N SER A 10 -14.44 15.83 34.62
CA SER A 10 -13.17 15.22 34.27
C SER A 10 -13.45 13.87 33.61
N LEU A 11 -13.52 13.86 32.28
CA LEU A 11 -13.37 12.64 31.49
C LEU A 11 -11.89 12.52 31.15
N GLU A 12 -11.22 11.54 31.73
CA GLU A 12 -9.96 11.00 31.25
C GLU A 12 -10.20 10.47 29.83
N TRP A 13 -9.57 11.11 28.84
CA TRP A 13 -9.62 10.62 27.46
C TRP A 13 -8.54 9.55 27.35
N SER A 14 -8.97 8.30 27.27
CA SER A 14 -8.14 7.17 26.86
C SER A 14 -7.59 7.45 25.47
N LEU A 15 -6.27 7.60 25.41
CA LEU A 15 -5.45 7.65 24.20
C LEU A 15 -5.46 6.26 23.56
N ASP A 16 -6.28 6.03 22.54
CA ASP A 16 -6.06 4.95 21.57
C ASP A 16 -6.90 5.27 20.33
N ASP A 17 -6.25 5.86 19.32
CA ASP A 17 -6.90 6.16 18.03
C ASP A 17 -5.84 6.19 16.91
N SER A 18 -5.87 5.20 15.99
CA SER A 18 -4.93 5.07 14.86
C SER A 18 -5.46 4.17 13.73
N SER A 19 -5.34 4.59 12.45
CA SER A 19 -5.28 3.75 11.23
C SER A 19 -5.01 4.57 9.94
N THR A 20 -4.10 4.12 9.04
CA THR A 20 -3.58 4.86 7.84
C THR A 20 -2.92 3.99 6.76
N CYS A 21 -2.56 4.56 5.58
CA CYS A 21 -1.19 4.58 4.96
C CYS A 21 -1.20 5.55 3.72
N PRO A 22 -0.08 6.06 3.15
CA PRO A 22 0.96 5.33 2.38
C PRO A 22 2.18 4.91 3.21
N THR A 23 3.10 4.08 2.65
CA THR A 23 4.38 3.44 3.09
C THR A 23 5.06 3.79 4.45
N THR A 24 4.28 4.26 5.41
CA THR A 24 4.61 5.07 6.58
C THR A 24 3.42 4.88 7.54
N PRO A 25 3.41 3.83 8.39
CA PRO A 25 2.23 3.47 9.21
C PRO A 25 1.99 4.46 10.35
N ALA A 26 0.96 5.30 10.27
CA ALA A 26 0.81 6.47 11.13
C ALA A 26 0.69 6.16 12.61
N SER A 27 1.57 6.80 13.36
CA SER A 27 1.35 7.12 14.75
C SER A 27 2.03 8.45 15.05
N SER A 28 1.27 9.53 15.18
CA SER A 28 1.69 10.82 15.78
C SER A 28 0.52 11.80 15.88
N PRO A 29 -0.06 12.04 17.06
CA PRO A 29 -1.08 13.07 17.29
C PRO A 29 -0.49 14.48 17.50
N LEU A 30 0.71 14.77 16.97
CA LEU A 30 1.42 16.03 17.21
C LEU A 30 1.51 16.89 15.96
N PHE A 31 0.36 17.26 15.41
CA PHE A 31 0.25 18.39 14.49
C PHE A 31 -0.52 19.52 15.17
N ARG A 32 0.20 20.37 15.92
CA ARG A 32 -0.20 21.75 16.16
C ARG A 32 0.79 22.65 15.45
N ALA A 33 0.29 23.64 14.73
CA ALA A 33 1.11 24.71 14.17
C ALA A 33 1.93 25.35 15.30
N ALA A 34 3.25 25.38 15.14
CA ALA A 34 4.07 26.30 15.91
C ALA A 34 3.68 27.72 15.50
N LYS A 35 3.59 28.64 16.47
CA LYS A 35 3.32 30.05 16.21
C LYS A 35 4.38 30.59 15.25
N VAL A 36 3.92 31.36 14.27
CA VAL A 36 4.75 32.07 13.29
C VAL A 36 5.47 33.22 14.01
N ASP A 37 6.50 32.91 14.78
CA ASP A 37 7.38 33.90 15.41
C ASP A 37 8.67 33.16 15.81
N ASP A 38 9.56 32.86 14.85
CA ASP A 38 10.97 32.50 15.14
C ASP A 38 11.90 32.44 13.90
N VAL A 39 11.50 32.98 12.73
CA VAL A 39 12.30 32.90 11.49
C VAL A 39 12.96 34.23 11.11
N SER A 40 13.27 35.08 12.08
CA SER A 40 13.90 36.39 11.82
C SER A 40 15.09 36.68 12.72
N SER A 41 16.19 35.94 12.56
CA SER A 41 17.52 36.47 12.90
C SER A 41 18.68 35.65 12.33
N HIS A 42 19.07 35.90 11.08
CA HIS A 42 20.47 35.75 10.68
C HIS A 42 20.83 36.82 9.65
N SER A 43 21.60 37.81 10.11
CA SER A 43 22.28 38.80 9.27
C SER A 43 23.45 38.15 8.55
N THR A 44 23.53 38.34 7.23
CA THR A 44 24.73 38.01 6.44
C THR A 44 25.31 39.29 5.87
N SER A 45 26.64 39.44 6.00
CA SER A 45 27.41 40.52 5.39
C SER A 45 27.80 40.15 3.96
N PRO A 46 27.93 41.11 3.02
CA PRO A 46 28.11 40.81 1.61
C PRO A 46 29.60 40.68 1.25
N ALA A 47 29.97 39.63 0.51
CA ALA A 47 31.22 39.62 -0.24
C ALA A 47 31.15 38.74 -1.50
N GLY A 48 31.36 39.38 -2.66
CA GLY A 48 32.10 38.82 -3.79
C GLY A 48 31.32 38.01 -4.83
N ILE A 49 30.75 38.70 -5.82
CA ILE A 49 30.45 38.12 -7.14
C ILE A 49 31.79 37.81 -7.82
N THR A 50 32.02 36.55 -8.19
CA THR A 50 33.05 36.18 -9.17
C THR A 50 32.43 35.28 -10.24
N ASP A 51 32.75 35.63 -11.48
CA ASP A 51 32.20 35.10 -12.73
C ASP A 51 32.28 33.58 -12.86
N ILE A 52 31.16 32.96 -13.27
CA ILE A 52 31.11 31.56 -13.70
C ILE A 52 31.26 31.52 -15.22
N GLN A 53 32.50 31.58 -15.69
CA GLN A 53 32.90 31.06 -17.00
C GLN A 53 34.10 30.14 -16.81
N GLY A 54 33.83 28.84 -16.64
CA GLY A 54 34.88 27.82 -16.56
C GLY A 54 34.54 26.64 -15.66
N ALA A 55 33.59 25.79 -16.08
CA ALA A 55 33.41 24.46 -15.49
C ALA A 55 32.90 23.49 -16.56
N HIS A 56 33.73 23.28 -17.59
CA HIS A 56 33.70 22.04 -18.37
C HIS A 56 34.65 21.06 -17.65
N ASN A 57 34.14 19.86 -17.33
CA ASN A 57 34.78 18.72 -16.64
C ASN A 57 34.58 18.61 -15.12
N ASP A 58 33.35 18.37 -14.67
CA ASP A 58 33.10 17.69 -13.39
C ASP A 58 32.03 16.61 -13.55
N ALA A 59 32.46 15.44 -14.01
CA ALA A 59 31.70 14.19 -13.97
C ALA A 59 32.31 13.18 -12.96
N ALA A 60 33.27 13.61 -12.13
CA ALA A 60 34.09 12.72 -11.29
C ALA A 60 33.92 12.90 -9.76
N ASN A 61 33.05 13.81 -9.29
CA ASN A 61 32.84 14.08 -7.85
C ASN A 61 31.47 13.61 -7.31
N ALA A 62 30.94 12.50 -7.82
CA ALA A 62 29.70 11.88 -7.32
C ALA A 62 29.93 10.87 -6.17
N ASN A 63 30.96 11.08 -5.32
CA ASN A 63 31.43 10.06 -4.36
C ASN A 63 30.91 10.21 -2.92
N SER A 64 29.91 11.05 -2.66
CA SER A 64 29.19 11.04 -1.37
C SER A 64 27.84 11.74 -1.48
N ALA A 65 26.93 11.25 -2.33
CA ALA A 65 25.57 11.79 -2.32
C ALA A 65 24.84 11.32 -1.05
N ARG A 66 24.18 12.25 -0.36
CA ARG A 66 23.32 11.95 0.80
C ARG A 66 21.86 12.16 0.45
N ILE A 67 21.03 11.15 0.70
CA ILE A 67 19.60 11.17 0.40
C ILE A 67 18.80 11.01 1.68
N VAL A 68 17.74 11.81 1.86
CA VAL A 68 16.80 11.61 2.97
C VAL A 68 15.41 11.23 2.44
N PRO A 69 15.06 9.94 2.36
CA PRO A 69 13.72 9.50 1.99
C PRO A 69 12.83 9.20 3.18
N THR A 70 11.55 9.57 3.09
CA THR A 70 10.54 9.20 4.09
C THR A 70 9.88 7.82 3.79
N GLY A 71 10.18 7.20 2.64
CA GLY A 71 9.58 5.92 2.22
C GLY A 71 10.57 4.75 2.33
N GLY A 72 10.26 3.79 3.20
CA GLY A 72 11.19 2.72 3.59
C GLY A 72 11.65 1.78 2.45
N PRO A 73 10.73 1.13 1.71
CA PRO A 73 11.13 0.22 0.62
C PRO A 73 11.95 0.90 -0.47
N THR A 74 11.54 2.09 -0.90
CA THR A 74 12.25 2.88 -1.92
C THR A 74 13.64 3.29 -1.44
N ALA A 75 13.78 3.69 -0.18
CA ALA A 75 15.07 3.97 0.44
C ALA A 75 16.00 2.74 0.44
N ALA A 76 15.46 1.58 0.80
CA ALA A 76 16.21 0.34 0.89
C ALA A 76 16.74 -0.10 -0.49
N VAL A 77 15.90 0.01 -1.54
CA VAL A 77 16.33 -0.31 -2.92
C VAL A 77 17.32 0.73 -3.46
N LEU A 78 17.10 2.02 -3.20
CA LEU A 78 18.07 3.06 -3.56
C LEU A 78 19.43 2.81 -2.91
N ALA A 79 19.44 2.46 -1.62
CA ALA A 79 20.66 2.10 -0.92
C ALA A 79 21.32 0.88 -1.57
N LEU A 80 20.55 -0.19 -1.83
CA LEU A 80 21.05 -1.45 -2.40
C LEU A 80 21.82 -1.23 -3.70
N TYR A 81 21.23 -0.49 -4.65
CA TYR A 81 21.84 -0.26 -5.97
C TYR A 81 22.87 0.88 -6.01
N ASN A 82 22.97 1.68 -4.94
CA ASN A 82 23.92 2.80 -4.87
C ASN A 82 24.79 2.69 -3.60
N PRO A 83 25.74 1.74 -3.52
CA PRO A 83 26.56 1.50 -2.32
C PRO A 83 27.42 2.70 -1.88
N SER A 84 27.74 3.63 -2.79
CA SER A 84 28.48 4.87 -2.50
C SER A 84 27.60 6.02 -2.01
N VAL A 85 26.27 5.84 -2.01
CA VAL A 85 25.29 6.87 -1.61
C VAL A 85 24.78 6.53 -0.24
N ALA A 86 24.88 7.48 0.69
CA ALA A 86 24.29 7.32 2.02
C ALA A 86 22.81 7.71 1.98
N VAL A 87 21.95 6.80 2.42
CA VAL A 87 20.49 6.96 2.41
C VAL A 87 20.00 6.95 3.85
N THR A 88 19.42 8.05 4.30
CA THR A 88 18.97 8.24 5.69
C THR A 88 17.47 8.43 5.73
N VAL A 89 16.72 7.43 6.18
CA VAL A 89 15.28 7.54 6.39
C VAL A 89 14.99 8.35 7.65
N LEU A 90 14.29 9.46 7.47
CA LEU A 90 13.85 10.35 8.56
C LEU A 90 12.36 10.16 8.82
N ASP A 91 11.99 9.95 10.08
CA ASP A 91 10.58 9.93 10.50
C ASP A 91 10.43 10.51 11.91
N ARG A 92 9.36 11.27 12.14
CA ARG A 92 9.07 11.84 13.46
C ARG A 92 8.56 10.81 14.45
N ASP A 93 8.10 9.65 13.97
CA ASP A 93 7.63 8.56 14.82
C ASP A 93 8.82 7.70 15.31
N PRO A 94 9.22 7.83 16.59
CA PRO A 94 10.34 7.06 17.13
C PRO A 94 10.05 5.56 17.16
N ARG A 95 8.79 5.15 17.27
CA ARG A 95 8.41 3.73 17.27
C ARG A 95 8.66 3.12 15.89
N ARG A 96 8.33 3.86 14.83
CA ARG A 96 8.56 3.43 13.45
C ARG A 96 10.06 3.33 13.12
N ILE A 97 10.84 4.34 13.51
CA ILE A 97 12.30 4.32 13.33
C ILE A 97 12.93 3.16 14.11
N GLN A 98 12.47 2.89 15.33
CA GLN A 98 12.96 1.75 16.10
C GLN A 98 12.61 0.41 15.43
N SER A 99 11.42 0.30 14.85
CA SER A 99 10.99 -0.90 14.12
C SER A 99 11.89 -1.17 12.91
N TRP A 100 12.19 -0.14 12.10
CA TRP A 100 13.14 -0.25 10.98
C TRP A 100 14.57 -0.65 11.39
N LYS A 101 14.97 -0.30 12.62
CA LYS A 101 16.26 -0.69 13.21
C LYS A 101 16.26 -2.08 13.86
N SER A 102 15.11 -2.76 13.89
CA SER A 102 14.95 -4.06 14.54
C SER A 102 14.76 -5.20 13.53
N ALA A 103 14.61 -6.41 14.04
CA ALA A 103 14.19 -7.58 13.27
C ALA A 103 12.73 -7.47 12.77
N HIS A 104 11.92 -6.61 13.41
CA HIS A 104 10.49 -6.44 13.13
C HIS A 104 10.24 -5.17 12.34
N LEU A 105 10.38 -5.26 11.02
CA LEU A 105 10.08 -4.14 10.14
C LEU A 105 8.62 -3.70 10.28
N PRO A 106 8.34 -2.38 10.17
CA PRO A 106 6.99 -1.86 10.34
C PRO A 106 6.07 -2.14 9.14
N VAL A 107 6.60 -2.73 8.07
CA VAL A 107 5.86 -3.15 6.87
C VAL A 107 6.40 -4.50 6.40
N HIS A 108 5.51 -5.35 5.88
CA HIS A 108 5.86 -6.65 5.33
C HIS A 108 5.75 -6.65 3.81
N GLU A 109 6.88 -6.89 3.14
CA GLU A 109 6.99 -7.06 1.70
C GLU A 109 7.96 -8.22 1.44
N PRO A 110 7.67 -9.11 0.47
CA PRO A 110 8.61 -10.16 0.08
C PRO A 110 10.00 -9.57 -0.17
N THR A 111 11.05 -10.24 0.29
CA THR A 111 12.47 -9.83 0.18
C THR A 111 12.90 -8.52 0.86
N LEU A 112 11.98 -7.66 1.35
CA LEU A 112 12.33 -6.37 1.94
C LEU A 112 13.26 -6.51 3.16
N TYR A 113 13.00 -7.49 4.02
CA TYR A 113 13.82 -7.73 5.21
C TYR A 113 15.30 -7.96 4.87
N ASN A 114 15.58 -8.80 3.88
CA ASN A 114 16.94 -9.09 3.45
C ASN A 114 17.60 -7.88 2.77
N VAL A 115 16.85 -7.11 1.97
CA VAL A 115 17.34 -5.86 1.36
C VAL A 115 17.74 -4.86 2.44
N VAL A 116 16.90 -4.69 3.48
CA VAL A 116 17.19 -3.78 4.60
C VAL A 116 18.44 -4.26 5.34
N ARG A 117 18.56 -5.54 5.69
CA ARG A 117 19.75 -6.06 6.38
C ARG A 117 21.03 -5.88 5.57
N ALA A 118 20.98 -6.19 4.26
CA ALA A 118 22.14 -6.05 3.38
C ALA A 118 22.66 -4.60 3.29
N THR A 119 21.78 -3.60 3.48
CA THR A 119 22.09 -2.17 3.33
C THR A 119 22.25 -1.42 4.65
N ARG A 120 21.53 -1.81 5.71
CA ARG A 120 21.57 -1.26 7.07
C ARG A 120 22.74 -1.81 7.88
N ASP A 121 22.99 -3.11 7.79
CA ASP A 121 23.99 -3.81 8.60
C ASP A 121 25.29 -4.08 7.82
N GLY A 122 25.20 -3.95 6.49
CA GLY A 122 26.26 -4.38 5.58
C GLY A 122 26.22 -5.89 5.35
N SER A 123 26.88 -6.33 4.28
CA SER A 123 26.88 -7.71 3.82
C SER A 123 28.17 -8.03 3.06
N ASP A 124 28.53 -9.30 2.97
CA ASP A 124 29.55 -9.72 2.00
C ASP A 124 28.84 -10.08 0.70
N VAL A 125 29.32 -9.55 -0.43
CA VAL A 125 28.65 -9.68 -1.72
C VAL A 125 29.57 -10.35 -2.74
N ALA A 126 29.08 -11.41 -3.36
CA ALA A 126 29.69 -12.05 -4.52
C ALA A 126 28.75 -11.91 -5.73
N GLN A 127 29.30 -11.66 -6.92
CA GLN A 127 28.54 -11.70 -8.16
C GLN A 127 28.47 -13.15 -8.66
N SER A 128 27.29 -13.57 -9.10
CA SER A 128 27.09 -14.88 -9.73
C SER A 128 27.34 -14.72 -11.23
N VAL A 129 28.48 -15.22 -11.72
CA VAL A 129 28.79 -15.28 -13.16
C VAL A 129 28.79 -16.75 -13.60
N GLY A 130 27.64 -17.24 -14.06
CA GLY A 130 27.50 -18.66 -14.41
C GLY A 130 27.36 -19.57 -13.18
N THR A 131 28.04 -20.72 -13.16
CA THR A 131 28.03 -21.70 -12.05
C THR A 131 29.10 -21.44 -10.98
N GLU A 132 29.91 -20.39 -11.11
CA GLU A 132 30.97 -20.04 -10.16
C GLU A 132 30.66 -18.68 -9.49
N CYS A 133 30.73 -18.64 -8.16
CA CYS A 133 30.62 -17.38 -7.40
C CYS A 133 31.97 -16.66 -7.41
N SER A 134 31.97 -15.35 -7.70
CA SER A 134 33.15 -14.51 -7.56
C SER A 134 33.63 -14.42 -6.11
N GLU A 135 34.83 -13.88 -5.91
CA GLU A 135 35.31 -13.53 -4.56
C GLU A 135 34.34 -12.56 -3.87
N TYR A 136 34.12 -12.77 -2.56
CA TYR A 136 33.25 -11.93 -1.76
C TYR A 136 33.91 -10.58 -1.45
N SER A 137 33.16 -9.50 -1.61
CA SER A 137 33.58 -8.14 -1.26
C SER A 137 32.71 -7.59 -0.13
N ARG A 138 33.32 -6.91 0.86
CA ARG A 138 32.56 -6.33 1.97
C ARG A 138 31.81 -5.08 1.51
N ARG A 139 30.48 -5.14 1.53
CA ARG A 139 29.59 -3.99 1.40
C ARG A 139 29.42 -3.30 2.75
N GLN A 140 29.76 -2.02 2.81
CA GLN A 140 29.54 -1.21 4.00
C GLN A 140 28.06 -0.82 4.15
N PRO A 141 27.58 -0.61 5.39
CA PRO A 141 26.28 0.01 5.65
C PRO A 141 26.14 1.36 4.93
N ASN A 142 24.99 1.56 4.28
CA ASN A 142 24.65 2.83 3.66
C ASN A 142 23.17 3.22 3.80
N LEU A 143 22.37 2.42 4.52
CA LEU A 143 20.98 2.74 4.89
C LEU A 143 20.89 3.05 6.39
N PHE A 144 20.40 4.24 6.73
CA PHE A 144 20.31 4.73 8.10
C PHE A 144 18.86 5.13 8.41
N PHE A 145 18.50 5.14 9.69
CA PHE A 145 17.17 5.52 10.17
C PHE A 145 17.31 6.49 11.34
N THR A 146 16.57 7.59 11.34
CA THR A 146 16.68 8.63 12.36
C THR A 146 15.37 9.38 12.60
N CYS A 147 15.24 9.97 13.79
CA CYS A 147 14.22 10.98 14.11
C CYS A 147 14.77 12.40 14.12
N ASP A 148 16.08 12.55 13.88
CA ASP A 148 16.77 13.84 13.94
C ASP A 148 16.74 14.54 12.58
N SER A 149 15.89 15.55 12.47
CA SER A 149 15.71 16.36 11.27
C SER A 149 16.91 17.23 10.93
N THR A 150 17.88 17.42 11.83
CA THR A 150 19.10 18.18 11.50
C THR A 150 19.93 17.49 10.42
N THR A 151 19.78 16.17 10.25
CA THR A 151 20.41 15.37 9.19
C THR A 151 20.04 15.82 7.77
N ILE A 152 18.94 16.57 7.61
CA ILE A 152 18.56 17.20 6.33
C ILE A 152 19.66 18.16 5.83
N ALA A 153 20.42 18.79 6.74
CA ALA A 153 21.47 19.74 6.37
C ALA A 153 22.60 19.09 5.55
N ASP A 154 22.79 17.78 5.68
CA ASP A 154 23.82 17.06 4.94
C ASP A 154 23.35 16.59 3.55
N ALA A 155 22.05 16.54 3.31
CA ALA A 155 21.45 15.91 2.14
C ALA A 155 21.62 16.72 0.85
N ASP A 156 21.99 16.04 -0.24
CA ASP A 156 21.99 16.61 -1.60
C ASP A 156 20.61 16.48 -2.25
N MET A 157 19.88 15.42 -1.89
CA MET A 157 18.54 15.15 -2.41
C MET A 157 17.61 14.70 -1.29
N ILE A 158 16.44 15.31 -1.18
CA ILE A 158 15.50 15.09 -0.08
C ILE A 158 14.18 14.61 -0.67
N PHE A 159 13.78 13.39 -0.36
CA PHE A 159 12.54 12.81 -0.86
C PHE A 159 11.40 13.03 0.14
N LEU A 160 10.37 13.74 -0.30
CA LEU A 160 9.12 13.96 0.41
C LEU A 160 8.18 12.77 0.15
N ALA A 161 8.12 11.84 1.11
CA ALA A 161 7.30 10.63 1.05
C ALA A 161 6.35 10.52 2.27
N VAL A 162 5.60 11.60 2.52
CA VAL A 162 4.64 11.70 3.63
C VAL A 162 3.24 11.25 3.22
N ASN A 163 2.43 10.90 4.22
CA ASN A 163 1.04 10.54 4.03
C ASN A 163 0.19 11.75 3.64
N THR A 164 -0.67 11.54 2.65
CA THR A 164 -1.58 12.54 2.10
C THR A 164 -3.01 11.99 2.12
N PRO A 165 -3.62 11.90 3.32
CA PRO A 165 -4.98 11.38 3.45
C PRO A 165 -5.99 12.30 2.77
N THR A 166 -7.18 11.79 2.52
CA THR A 166 -8.30 12.62 2.05
C THR A 166 -8.76 13.52 3.19
N LYS A 167 -9.06 14.80 2.90
CA LYS A 167 -9.63 15.73 3.88
C LYS A 167 -10.95 15.20 4.41
N THR A 168 -11.15 15.25 5.73
CA THR A 168 -12.40 14.83 6.37
C THR A 168 -13.37 15.98 6.65
N PHE A 169 -12.92 17.24 6.56
CA PHE A 169 -13.73 18.42 6.83
C PHE A 169 -13.37 19.62 5.93
N GLY A 170 -14.27 20.61 5.90
CA GLY A 170 -14.11 21.86 5.16
C GLY A 170 -14.25 21.71 3.64
N LEU A 171 -13.76 22.70 2.90
CA LEU A 171 -13.81 22.69 1.43
C LEU A 171 -13.04 21.49 0.87
N GLY A 172 -13.71 20.69 0.04
CA GLY A 172 -13.14 19.48 -0.53
C GLY A 172 -13.16 18.26 0.39
N ALA A 173 -13.92 18.26 1.50
CA ALA A 173 -14.09 17.08 2.34
C ALA A 173 -14.53 15.84 1.51
N GLY A 174 -13.92 14.70 1.81
CA GLY A 174 -14.13 13.42 1.12
C GLY A 174 -13.47 13.31 -0.26
N ARG A 175 -12.81 14.37 -0.76
CA ARG A 175 -12.31 14.40 -2.15
C ARG A 175 -10.94 15.03 -2.34
N ALA A 176 -10.68 16.15 -1.69
CA ALA A 176 -9.40 16.84 -1.74
C ALA A 176 -8.39 16.18 -0.81
N THR A 177 -7.12 16.30 -1.14
CA THR A 177 -6.01 15.82 -0.33
C THR A 177 -5.71 16.76 0.84
N ASP A 178 -5.44 16.19 2.02
CA ASP A 178 -4.90 16.93 3.15
C ASP A 178 -3.39 17.13 2.97
N MET A 179 -2.98 18.39 2.84
CA MET A 179 -1.59 18.79 2.60
C MET A 179 -0.81 19.09 3.88
N THR A 180 -1.42 18.93 5.06
CA THR A 180 -0.82 19.30 6.36
C THR A 180 0.55 18.66 6.58
N ALA A 181 0.69 17.36 6.29
CA ALA A 181 1.95 16.66 6.45
C ALA A 181 3.02 17.12 5.43
N VAL A 182 2.62 17.39 4.19
CA VAL A 182 3.51 17.91 3.14
C VAL A 182 4.02 19.29 3.54
N ASP A 183 3.13 20.20 3.92
CA ASP A 183 3.49 21.55 4.33
C ASP A 183 4.42 21.53 5.56
N GLY A 184 4.14 20.67 6.55
CA GLY A 184 4.98 20.49 7.72
C GLY A 184 6.38 19.97 7.39
N ALA A 185 6.50 19.03 6.45
CA ALA A 185 7.80 18.54 5.98
C ALA A 185 8.57 19.60 5.19
N VAL A 186 7.88 20.39 4.35
CA VAL A 186 8.51 21.49 3.59
C VAL A 186 9.03 22.59 4.52
N GLN A 187 8.32 22.91 5.60
CA GLN A 187 8.81 23.85 6.62
C GLN A 187 10.10 23.36 7.30
N GLU A 188 10.19 22.05 7.56
CA GLU A 188 11.37 21.42 8.15
C GLU A 188 12.56 21.40 7.19
N ILE A 189 12.32 21.10 5.91
CA ILE A 189 13.30 21.24 4.82
C ILE A 189 13.78 22.68 4.75
N ALA A 190 12.87 23.66 4.74
CA ALA A 190 13.22 25.07 4.67
C ALA A 190 14.12 25.52 5.83
N ARG A 191 14.02 24.87 7.00
CA ARG A 191 14.86 25.17 8.17
C ARG A 191 16.28 24.66 7.97
N TYR A 192 16.44 23.39 7.61
CA TYR A 192 17.73 22.69 7.68
C TYR A 192 18.44 22.50 6.33
N ALA A 193 17.71 22.45 5.21
CA ALA A 193 18.31 22.11 3.91
C ALA A 193 19.39 23.10 3.48
N LYS A 194 20.49 22.54 2.99
CA LYS A 194 21.61 23.31 2.43
C LYS A 194 21.23 23.93 1.07
N PRO A 195 21.83 25.07 0.70
CA PRO A 195 21.65 25.65 -0.62
C PRO A 195 21.95 24.67 -1.75
N GLY A 196 21.09 24.64 -2.77
CA GLY A 196 21.25 23.76 -3.93
C GLY A 196 20.75 22.32 -3.73
N ALA A 197 20.21 21.97 -2.56
CA ALA A 197 19.56 20.68 -2.36
C ALA A 197 18.38 20.49 -3.34
N ILE A 198 18.20 19.26 -3.82
CA ILE A 198 17.10 18.87 -4.70
C ILE A 198 15.98 18.26 -3.87
N ILE A 199 14.78 18.81 -3.93
CA ILE A 199 13.61 18.25 -3.26
C ILE A 199 12.85 17.39 -4.27
N VAL A 200 12.55 16.15 -3.89
CA VAL A 200 11.86 15.18 -4.72
C VAL A 200 10.54 14.80 -4.06
N GLU A 201 9.44 15.26 -4.63
CA GLU A 201 8.09 14.84 -4.25
C GLU A 201 7.90 13.38 -4.72
N LYS A 202 7.70 12.45 -3.79
CA LYS A 202 7.57 10.99 -4.06
C LYS A 202 6.16 10.46 -3.81
N SER A 203 5.43 11.10 -2.90
CA SER A 203 4.10 10.72 -2.45
C SER A 203 3.07 10.71 -3.60
N THR A 204 1.88 10.18 -3.32
CA THR A 204 0.74 10.45 -4.20
C THR A 204 0.10 11.75 -3.78
N VAL A 205 0.37 12.83 -4.51
CA VAL A 205 -0.05 14.20 -4.20
C VAL A 205 -0.98 14.74 -5.30
N PRO A 206 -1.81 15.76 -4.99
CA PRO A 206 -2.57 16.44 -6.02
C PRO A 206 -1.63 17.20 -6.97
N CYS A 207 -2.09 17.41 -8.20
CA CYS A 207 -1.33 18.20 -9.17
C CYS A 207 -1.13 19.65 -8.70
N GLY A 208 0.04 20.20 -8.99
CA GLY A 208 0.49 21.52 -8.51
C GLY A 208 1.26 21.48 -7.19
N THR A 209 1.51 20.30 -6.62
CA THR A 209 2.23 20.18 -5.34
C THR A 209 3.69 20.62 -5.47
N ALA A 210 4.39 20.24 -6.54
CA ALA A 210 5.76 20.68 -6.78
C ALA A 210 5.87 22.21 -6.89
N GLU A 211 4.85 22.87 -7.45
CA GLU A 211 4.78 24.33 -7.50
C GLU A 211 4.50 24.93 -6.12
N ARG A 212 3.56 24.35 -5.36
CA ARG A 212 3.30 24.74 -3.96
C ARG A 212 4.57 24.65 -3.11
N VAL A 213 5.30 23.54 -3.19
CA VAL A 213 6.56 23.32 -2.47
C VAL A 213 7.57 24.41 -2.85
N ARG A 214 7.74 24.69 -4.14
CA ARG A 214 8.64 25.73 -4.64
C ARG A 214 8.28 27.12 -4.11
N GLN A 215 7.01 27.49 -4.11
CA GLN A 215 6.53 28.77 -3.60
C GLN A 215 6.77 28.90 -2.08
N THR A 216 6.50 27.85 -1.33
CA THR A 216 6.76 27.82 0.12
C THR A 216 8.25 27.97 0.42
N LEU A 217 9.13 27.23 -0.28
CA LEU A 217 10.57 27.35 -0.11
C LEU A 217 11.08 28.75 -0.50
N THR A 218 10.59 29.31 -1.59
CA THR A 218 10.94 30.68 -2.03
C THR A 218 10.51 31.72 -1.00
N THR A 219 9.35 31.53 -0.36
CA THR A 219 8.86 32.44 0.68
C THR A 219 9.70 32.36 1.96
N LEU A 220 10.05 31.15 2.39
CA LEU A 220 10.79 30.92 3.64
C LEU A 220 12.30 31.17 3.49
N ARG A 221 12.85 30.98 2.29
CA ARG A 221 14.28 31.05 1.98
C ARG A 221 14.51 31.77 0.63
N PRO A 222 14.15 33.07 0.49
CA PRO A 222 14.10 33.77 -0.80
C PRO A 222 15.44 33.87 -1.54
N ASN A 223 16.57 33.77 -0.81
CA ASN A 223 17.92 33.87 -1.37
C ASN A 223 18.60 32.50 -1.52
N THR A 224 17.89 31.40 -1.32
CA THR A 224 18.45 30.04 -1.41
C THR A 224 17.83 29.30 -2.59
N PRO A 225 18.63 28.90 -3.60
CA PRO A 225 18.10 28.15 -4.73
C PRO A 225 17.78 26.72 -4.33
N PHE A 226 16.59 26.26 -4.70
CA PHE A 226 16.13 24.88 -4.56
C PHE A 226 15.48 24.43 -5.87
N GLU A 227 15.77 23.20 -6.29
CA GLU A 227 15.03 22.55 -7.37
C GLU A 227 14.02 21.57 -6.77
N VAL A 228 12.81 21.55 -7.33
CA VAL A 228 11.73 20.67 -6.90
C VAL A 228 11.32 19.78 -8.07
N LEU A 229 11.43 18.49 -7.85
CA LEU A 229 11.07 17.42 -8.79
C LEU A 229 9.83 16.69 -8.30
N SER A 230 9.06 16.11 -9.22
CA SER A 230 8.05 15.09 -8.92
C SER A 230 8.56 13.74 -9.39
N ASN A 231 8.42 12.70 -8.57
CA ASN A 231 8.83 11.34 -8.87
C ASN A 231 7.79 10.35 -8.29
N PRO A 232 6.61 10.26 -8.92
CA PRO A 232 5.49 9.50 -8.37
C PRO A 232 5.83 8.03 -8.15
N GLU A 233 5.16 7.41 -7.19
CA GLU A 233 5.31 6.00 -6.87
C GLU A 233 4.29 5.11 -7.59
N PHE A 234 4.76 3.99 -8.17
CA PHE A 234 3.93 3.01 -8.88
C PHE A 234 4.03 1.61 -8.27
N LEU A 235 4.12 1.54 -6.93
CA LEU A 235 4.18 0.27 -6.21
C LEU A 235 2.80 -0.33 -6.03
N SER A 236 2.79 -1.65 -5.94
CA SER A 236 1.64 -2.43 -5.51
C SER A 236 2.05 -3.34 -4.35
N GLU A 237 1.26 -3.31 -3.28
CA GLU A 237 1.53 -4.09 -2.05
C GLU A 237 1.71 -5.58 -2.36
N GLY A 238 2.63 -6.23 -1.65
CA GLY A 238 2.99 -7.64 -1.88
C GLY A 238 3.95 -7.85 -3.07
N SER A 239 4.27 -6.80 -3.82
CA SER A 239 5.29 -6.83 -4.88
C SER A 239 6.12 -5.54 -4.93
N ALA A 240 6.20 -4.80 -3.81
CA ALA A 240 6.83 -3.49 -3.82
C ALA A 240 8.32 -3.55 -4.19
N ILE A 241 9.06 -4.52 -3.67
CA ILE A 241 10.48 -4.72 -4.03
C ILE A 241 10.63 -5.04 -5.50
N ASP A 242 9.85 -5.97 -6.03
CA ASP A 242 9.88 -6.32 -7.46
C ASP A 242 9.55 -5.10 -8.35
N ASN A 243 8.52 -4.32 -7.99
CA ASN A 243 8.15 -3.11 -8.72
C ASN A 243 9.24 -2.01 -8.68
N LEU A 244 10.01 -1.90 -7.60
CA LEU A 244 11.13 -0.95 -7.50
C LEU A 244 12.34 -1.40 -8.32
N VAL A 245 12.57 -2.71 -8.37
CA VAL A 245 13.74 -3.31 -8.98
C VAL A 245 13.55 -3.51 -10.48
N HIS A 246 12.35 -3.90 -10.91
CA HIS A 246 11.97 -4.13 -12.30
C HIS A 246 10.79 -3.24 -12.72
N PRO A 247 10.88 -1.89 -12.59
CA PRO A 247 9.76 -1.03 -12.90
C PRO A 247 9.41 -1.07 -14.39
N ASP A 248 8.11 -0.96 -14.70
CA ASP A 248 7.65 -0.69 -16.06
C ASP A 248 8.22 0.64 -16.58
N ARG A 249 8.27 1.64 -15.68
CA ARG A 249 8.82 2.98 -15.91
C ARG A 249 9.13 3.68 -14.59
N VAL A 250 10.12 4.57 -14.63
CA VAL A 250 10.37 5.62 -13.64
C VAL A 250 9.98 6.96 -14.26
N LEU A 251 9.15 7.74 -13.57
CA LEU A 251 8.71 9.04 -14.05
C LEU A 251 9.38 10.15 -13.22
N ILE A 252 9.98 11.13 -13.90
CA ILE A 252 10.63 12.28 -13.26
C ILE A 252 10.10 13.56 -13.90
N GLY A 253 9.29 14.29 -13.13
CA GLY A 253 8.82 15.63 -13.45
C GLY A 253 9.80 16.70 -12.97
N SER A 254 10.12 17.67 -13.81
CA SER A 254 11.00 18.79 -13.46
C SER A 254 10.50 20.14 -13.97
N SER A 255 11.14 21.22 -13.53
CA SER A 255 10.94 22.53 -14.15
C SER A 255 11.58 22.56 -15.55
N GLY A 256 11.02 23.37 -16.45
CA GLY A 256 11.56 23.56 -17.80
C GLY A 256 12.88 24.35 -17.86
N THR A 257 13.49 24.67 -16.72
CA THR A 257 14.73 25.44 -16.65
C THR A 257 15.95 24.54 -16.88
N ALA A 258 17.11 25.15 -17.13
CA ALA A 258 18.36 24.39 -17.26
C ALA A 258 18.77 23.70 -15.94
N GLN A 259 18.46 24.33 -14.80
CA GLN A 259 18.72 23.81 -13.46
C GLN A 259 17.79 22.64 -13.13
N GLY A 260 16.49 22.76 -13.40
CA GLY A 260 15.51 21.69 -13.22
C GLY A 260 15.84 20.45 -14.05
N ARG A 261 16.21 20.62 -15.32
CA ARG A 261 16.67 19.50 -16.16
C ARG A 261 17.98 18.86 -15.65
N ARG A 262 18.86 19.63 -15.02
CA ARG A 262 20.08 19.09 -14.39
C ARG A 262 19.71 18.25 -13.15
N ALA A 263 18.84 18.77 -12.29
CA ALA A 263 18.33 18.03 -11.14
C ALA A 263 17.62 16.73 -11.54
N ALA A 264 16.78 16.77 -12.57
CA ALA A 264 16.12 15.58 -13.12
C ALA A 264 17.10 14.51 -13.60
N ARG A 265 18.19 14.92 -14.28
CA ARG A 265 19.26 14.01 -14.67
C ARG A 265 19.96 13.43 -13.46
N MET A 266 20.26 14.22 -12.43
CA MET A 266 20.89 13.71 -11.20
C MET A 266 20.02 12.64 -10.54
N LEU A 267 18.71 12.87 -10.44
CA LEU A 267 17.77 11.85 -9.94
C LEU A 267 17.74 10.61 -10.85
N ALA A 268 17.74 10.78 -12.18
CA ALA A 268 17.79 9.66 -13.11
C ALA A 268 19.04 8.78 -12.94
N HIS A 269 20.20 9.35 -12.57
CA HIS A 269 21.41 8.57 -12.31
C HIS A 269 21.29 7.68 -11.06
N LEU A 270 20.45 8.05 -10.09
CA LEU A 270 20.18 7.20 -8.92
C LEU A 270 19.41 5.93 -9.30
N TYR A 271 18.69 5.93 -10.42
CA TYR A 271 18.00 4.77 -10.98
C TYR A 271 18.87 3.97 -11.96
N SER A 272 20.17 3.84 -11.68
CA SER A 272 21.18 3.27 -12.58
C SER A 272 20.88 1.83 -13.06
N TRP A 273 20.12 1.06 -12.29
CA TRP A 273 19.70 -0.30 -12.65
C TRP A 273 18.51 -0.33 -13.62
N VAL A 274 17.80 0.78 -13.78
CA VAL A 274 16.65 0.88 -14.67
C VAL A 274 17.14 1.28 -16.07
N PRO A 275 16.75 0.54 -17.13
CA PRO A 275 17.09 0.92 -18.49
C PRO A 275 16.70 2.38 -18.80
N PRO A 276 17.56 3.20 -19.43
CA PRO A 276 17.23 4.60 -19.72
C PRO A 276 15.94 4.78 -20.53
N THR A 277 15.57 3.80 -21.35
CA THR A 277 14.31 3.78 -22.12
C THR A 277 13.05 3.70 -21.24
N ARG A 278 13.19 3.28 -19.98
CA ARG A 278 12.12 3.24 -18.98
C ARG A 278 12.16 4.43 -18.02
N ILE A 279 13.12 5.34 -18.14
CA ILE A 279 13.19 6.57 -17.33
C ILE A 279 12.64 7.75 -18.14
N LEU A 280 11.40 8.14 -17.83
CA LEU A 280 10.69 9.20 -18.52
C LEU A 280 10.87 10.53 -17.80
N GLN A 281 11.50 11.50 -18.46
CA GLN A 281 11.65 12.87 -17.95
C GLN A 281 10.62 13.79 -18.62
N VAL A 282 9.76 14.39 -17.80
CA VAL A 282 8.65 15.27 -18.23
C VAL A 282 8.63 16.55 -17.38
N ASN A 283 7.67 17.44 -17.63
CA ASN A 283 7.44 18.57 -16.72
C ASN A 283 6.74 18.10 -15.42
N ALA A 284 6.93 18.85 -14.32
CA ALA A 284 6.41 18.49 -13.00
C ALA A 284 4.89 18.24 -12.99
N TRP A 285 4.10 19.12 -13.60
CA TRP A 285 2.64 18.98 -13.68
C TRP A 285 2.21 17.71 -14.42
N SER A 286 2.85 17.40 -15.55
CA SER A 286 2.58 16.16 -16.30
C SER A 286 2.95 14.91 -15.51
N SER A 287 4.00 14.97 -14.69
CA SER A 287 4.38 13.86 -13.81
C SER A 287 3.31 13.57 -12.76
N GLU A 288 2.90 14.62 -12.03
CA GLU A 288 1.85 14.51 -10.99
C GLU A 288 0.52 14.03 -11.57
N LEU A 289 0.10 14.60 -12.72
CA LEU A 289 -1.15 14.21 -13.38
C LEU A 289 -1.11 12.78 -13.91
N ALA A 290 0.01 12.34 -14.49
CA ALA A 290 0.14 10.99 -15.02
C ALA A 290 -0.07 9.92 -13.94
N LYS A 291 0.31 10.19 -12.69
CA LYS A 291 0.05 9.28 -11.56
C LYS A 291 -1.44 9.13 -11.28
N LEU A 292 -2.18 10.23 -11.15
CA LEU A 292 -3.62 10.21 -10.91
C LEU A 292 -4.36 9.53 -12.07
N VAL A 293 -4.01 9.89 -13.30
CA VAL A 293 -4.65 9.33 -14.50
C VAL A 293 -4.35 7.83 -14.66
N ALA A 294 -3.13 7.38 -14.40
CA ALA A 294 -2.80 5.95 -14.46
C ALA A 294 -3.67 5.13 -13.50
N ASN A 295 -3.79 5.56 -12.24
CA ASN A 295 -4.62 4.89 -11.25
C ASN A 295 -6.12 4.96 -11.61
N ALA A 296 -6.60 6.10 -12.11
CA ALA A 296 -7.97 6.26 -12.57
C ALA A 296 -8.30 5.34 -13.77
N MET A 297 -7.39 5.18 -14.72
CA MET A 297 -7.54 4.27 -15.86
C MET A 297 -7.57 2.79 -15.43
N LEU A 298 -6.71 2.39 -14.49
CA LEU A 298 -6.73 1.02 -13.94
C LEU A 298 -8.06 0.71 -13.25
N ALA A 299 -8.53 1.62 -12.40
CA ALA A 299 -9.81 1.50 -11.73
C ALA A 299 -10.99 1.54 -12.71
N GLN A 300 -10.91 2.38 -13.75
CA GLN A 300 -11.92 2.44 -14.81
C GLN A 300 -12.08 1.10 -15.52
N ARG A 301 -11.01 0.37 -15.80
CA ARG A 301 -11.09 -0.96 -16.43
C ARG A 301 -11.87 -1.94 -15.55
N ILE A 302 -11.61 -1.95 -14.24
CA ILE A 302 -12.34 -2.78 -13.27
C ILE A 302 -13.82 -2.38 -13.23
N SER A 303 -14.14 -1.10 -13.09
CA SER A 303 -15.53 -0.62 -13.09
C SER A 303 -16.24 -0.91 -14.42
N SER A 304 -15.52 -0.82 -15.55
CA SER A 304 -16.07 -1.12 -16.87
C SER A 304 -16.45 -2.60 -16.96
N ILE A 305 -15.56 -3.52 -16.63
CA ILE A 305 -15.91 -4.96 -16.68
C ILE A 305 -16.97 -5.34 -15.64
N ASN A 306 -16.97 -4.71 -14.46
CA ASN A 306 -18.03 -4.90 -13.45
C ASN A 306 -19.39 -4.43 -13.96
N SER A 307 -19.47 -3.33 -14.72
CA SER A 307 -20.72 -2.91 -15.36
C SER A 307 -21.25 -3.96 -16.35
N ILE A 308 -20.34 -4.57 -17.14
CA ILE A 308 -20.68 -5.64 -18.09
C ILE A 308 -21.09 -6.93 -17.36
N SER A 309 -20.54 -7.22 -16.18
CA SER A 309 -20.96 -8.38 -15.37
C SER A 309 -22.47 -8.35 -15.07
N ALA A 310 -23.05 -7.16 -14.85
CA ALA A 310 -24.49 -7.01 -14.65
C ALA A 310 -25.33 -7.37 -15.88
N ILE A 311 -24.83 -7.03 -17.08
CA ILE A 311 -25.46 -7.42 -18.33
C ILE A 311 -25.36 -8.94 -18.51
N CYS A 312 -24.21 -9.53 -18.21
CA CYS A 312 -23.97 -10.97 -18.32
C CYS A 312 -24.98 -11.77 -17.48
N GLU A 313 -25.16 -11.38 -16.21
CA GLU A 313 -26.12 -12.00 -15.29
C GLU A 313 -27.59 -11.94 -15.78
N LYS A 314 -27.96 -10.94 -16.58
CA LYS A 314 -29.32 -10.78 -17.11
C LYS A 314 -29.53 -11.43 -18.49
N THR A 315 -28.46 -11.76 -19.19
CA THR A 315 -28.51 -12.25 -20.58
C THR A 315 -28.02 -13.68 -20.73
N GLY A 316 -27.35 -14.23 -19.71
CA GLY A 316 -26.75 -15.56 -19.75
C GLY A 316 -25.37 -15.62 -20.37
N ALA A 317 -24.75 -14.47 -20.66
CA ALA A 317 -23.33 -14.42 -20.99
C ALA A 317 -22.47 -14.66 -19.73
N ASP A 318 -21.21 -15.04 -19.94
CA ASP A 318 -20.20 -15.22 -18.88
C ASP A 318 -19.16 -14.09 -18.97
N VAL A 319 -19.04 -13.29 -17.90
CA VAL A 319 -18.14 -12.15 -17.87
C VAL A 319 -16.67 -12.53 -18.08
N ASP A 320 -16.23 -13.72 -17.66
CA ASP A 320 -14.84 -14.15 -17.85
C ASP A 320 -14.56 -14.52 -19.31
N GLN A 321 -15.57 -15.05 -20.02
CA GLN A 321 -15.48 -15.30 -21.46
C GLN A 321 -15.45 -13.97 -22.24
N VAL A 322 -16.30 -13.02 -21.86
CA VAL A 322 -16.31 -11.67 -22.43
C VAL A 322 -14.97 -10.95 -22.18
N ALA A 323 -14.48 -10.96 -20.93
CA ALA A 323 -13.21 -10.37 -20.56
C ALA A 323 -12.04 -10.98 -21.33
N ARG A 324 -12.01 -12.31 -21.50
CA ARG A 324 -11.02 -13.00 -22.32
C ARG A 324 -11.09 -12.55 -23.78
N ALA A 325 -12.29 -12.52 -24.36
CA ALA A 325 -12.48 -12.15 -25.76
C ALA A 325 -12.00 -10.73 -26.07
N ILE A 326 -12.38 -9.74 -25.24
CA ILE A 326 -11.94 -8.35 -25.43
C ILE A 326 -10.46 -8.14 -25.07
N GLY A 327 -9.96 -8.90 -24.10
CA GLY A 327 -8.57 -8.80 -23.63
C GLY A 327 -7.54 -9.36 -24.61
N MET A 328 -7.96 -10.17 -25.59
CA MET A 328 -7.12 -10.65 -26.69
C MET A 328 -6.78 -9.54 -27.70
N ASP A 329 -7.55 -8.46 -27.76
CA ASP A 329 -7.18 -7.28 -28.54
C ASP A 329 -6.03 -6.55 -27.84
N ALA A 330 -4.86 -6.52 -28.48
CA ALA A 330 -3.65 -5.92 -27.92
C ALA A 330 -3.79 -4.42 -27.58
N ARG A 331 -4.76 -3.70 -28.19
CA ARG A 331 -5.05 -2.30 -27.86
C ARG A 331 -5.78 -2.15 -26.52
N ILE A 332 -6.47 -3.21 -26.08
CA ILE A 332 -7.17 -3.27 -24.79
C ILE A 332 -6.28 -3.98 -23.76
N GLY A 333 -5.71 -5.14 -24.12
CA GLY A 333 -4.91 -5.99 -23.27
C GLY A 333 -5.72 -6.74 -22.19
N PRO A 334 -5.18 -7.83 -21.61
CA PRO A 334 -5.93 -8.72 -20.73
C PRO A 334 -5.96 -8.29 -19.25
N GLN A 335 -5.09 -7.35 -18.85
CA GLN A 335 -4.93 -6.98 -17.44
C GLN A 335 -6.08 -6.09 -16.93
N PHE A 336 -6.37 -6.14 -15.63
CA PHE A 336 -7.43 -5.34 -14.98
C PHE A 336 -8.84 -5.55 -15.57
N LEU A 337 -9.10 -6.74 -16.12
CA LEU A 337 -10.41 -7.15 -16.66
C LEU A 337 -11.06 -8.29 -15.87
N LYS A 338 -10.62 -8.55 -14.63
CA LYS A 338 -11.28 -9.53 -13.76
C LYS A 338 -12.42 -8.83 -13.02
N ALA A 339 -13.66 -9.27 -13.27
CA ALA A 339 -14.81 -8.80 -12.53
C ALA A 339 -14.82 -9.33 -11.08
N GLY A 340 -15.45 -8.59 -10.18
CA GLY A 340 -15.58 -8.97 -8.78
C GLY A 340 -16.47 -8.01 -8.00
N VAL A 341 -16.51 -8.14 -6.68
CA VAL A 341 -17.36 -7.32 -5.79
C VAL A 341 -17.03 -5.82 -5.84
N GLY A 342 -15.83 -5.48 -6.28
CA GLY A 342 -15.36 -4.11 -6.46
C GLY A 342 -13.85 -4.03 -6.24
N PHE A 343 -13.21 -2.98 -6.75
CA PHE A 343 -11.86 -2.65 -6.33
C PHE A 343 -11.88 -2.03 -4.93
N GLY A 344 -10.86 -2.29 -4.14
CA GLY A 344 -10.61 -1.62 -2.85
C GLY A 344 -9.21 -1.01 -2.81
N GLY A 345 -8.69 -0.84 -1.60
CA GLY A 345 -7.38 -0.26 -1.36
C GLY A 345 -7.40 1.27 -1.42
N SER A 346 -6.48 1.88 -0.68
CA SER A 346 -6.45 3.32 -0.43
C SER A 346 -6.18 4.20 -1.67
N CYS A 347 -5.63 3.65 -2.75
CA CYS A 347 -5.15 4.44 -3.88
C CYS A 347 -6.26 4.81 -4.89
N PHE A 348 -7.05 3.84 -5.38
CA PHE A 348 -7.96 4.09 -6.51
C PHE A 348 -9.05 5.10 -6.20
N ARG A 349 -9.82 4.88 -5.12
CA ARG A 349 -10.91 5.80 -4.73
C ARG A 349 -10.37 7.20 -4.47
N LYS A 350 -9.27 7.32 -3.73
CA LYS A 350 -8.62 8.60 -3.40
C LYS A 350 -8.16 9.36 -4.63
N ASP A 351 -7.49 8.69 -5.56
CA ASP A 351 -6.90 9.35 -6.73
C ASP A 351 -7.96 9.78 -7.73
N ILE A 352 -9.04 8.98 -7.90
CA ILE A 352 -10.21 9.39 -8.70
C ILE A 352 -10.91 10.59 -8.05
N ALA A 353 -11.07 10.58 -6.73
CA ALA A 353 -11.70 11.70 -6.02
C ALA A 353 -10.85 12.98 -6.14
N SER A 354 -9.52 12.86 -6.05
CA SER A 354 -8.57 13.94 -6.26
C SER A 354 -8.59 14.48 -7.69
N LEU A 355 -8.66 13.58 -8.70
CA LEU A 355 -8.79 13.94 -10.11
C LEU A 355 -10.12 14.65 -10.40
N THR A 356 -11.22 14.17 -9.82
CA THR A 356 -12.55 14.78 -9.93
C THR A 356 -12.55 16.18 -9.31
N TYR A 357 -11.97 16.33 -8.13
CA TYR A 357 -11.84 17.61 -7.45
C TYR A 357 -10.95 18.60 -8.23
N LEU A 358 -9.85 18.12 -8.82
CA LEU A 358 -9.01 18.92 -9.71
C LEU A 358 -9.82 19.44 -10.91
N ALA A 359 -10.58 18.57 -11.59
CA ALA A 359 -11.40 18.96 -12.74
C ALA A 359 -12.44 20.03 -12.36
N GLU A 360 -13.16 19.86 -11.24
CA GLU A 360 -14.10 20.87 -10.72
C GLU A 360 -13.41 22.19 -10.41
N SER A 361 -12.22 22.15 -9.78
CA SER A 361 -11.48 23.38 -9.46
C SER A 361 -11.03 24.17 -10.69
N LEU A 362 -10.95 23.50 -11.85
CA LEU A 362 -10.64 24.08 -13.15
C LEU A 362 -11.88 24.47 -13.96
N GLY A 363 -13.09 24.28 -13.42
CA GLY A 363 -14.35 24.53 -14.12
C GLY A 363 -14.69 23.51 -15.21
N LEU A 364 -14.20 22.26 -15.08
CA LEU A 364 -14.39 21.17 -16.04
C LEU A 364 -15.39 20.12 -15.50
N ASP A 365 -16.65 20.52 -15.35
CA ASP A 365 -17.67 19.71 -14.68
C ASP A 365 -17.99 18.40 -15.42
N GLU A 366 -17.97 18.40 -16.76
CA GLU A 366 -18.19 17.19 -17.57
C GLU A 366 -17.08 16.16 -17.36
N VAL A 367 -15.82 16.62 -17.25
CA VAL A 367 -14.66 15.76 -16.98
C VAL A 367 -14.76 15.18 -15.57
N ALA A 368 -15.14 16.00 -14.59
CA ALA A 368 -15.39 15.55 -13.23
C ALA A 368 -16.52 14.51 -13.19
N HIS A 369 -17.62 14.74 -13.91
CA HIS A 369 -18.73 13.79 -13.98
C HIS A 369 -18.32 12.45 -14.56
N TYR A 370 -17.55 12.44 -15.65
CA TYR A 370 -17.03 11.22 -16.27
C TYR A 370 -16.23 10.36 -15.29
N TRP A 371 -15.24 10.95 -14.61
CA TRP A 371 -14.39 10.21 -13.68
C TRP A 371 -15.14 9.77 -12.42
N ARG A 372 -16.12 10.55 -11.96
CA ARG A 372 -16.99 10.18 -10.83
C ARG A 372 -17.77 8.89 -11.08
N GLN A 373 -18.14 8.60 -12.33
CA GLN A 373 -18.84 7.35 -12.68
C GLN A 373 -18.01 6.09 -12.38
N VAL A 374 -16.67 6.19 -12.39
CA VAL A 374 -15.81 5.04 -12.05
C VAL A 374 -16.04 4.60 -10.60
N ASN A 375 -16.09 5.55 -9.66
CA ASN A 375 -16.39 5.26 -8.25
C ASN A 375 -17.86 4.87 -8.05
N ALA A 376 -18.80 5.57 -8.70
CA ALA A 376 -20.23 5.25 -8.60
C ALA A 376 -20.55 3.83 -9.07
N MET A 377 -19.92 3.37 -10.16
CA MET A 377 -20.07 1.98 -10.63
C MET A 377 -19.47 0.96 -9.66
N ASN A 378 -18.35 1.30 -9.00
CA ASN A 378 -17.75 0.44 -7.98
C ASN A 378 -18.63 0.32 -6.73
N GLU A 379 -19.27 1.42 -6.30
CA GLU A 379 -20.24 1.41 -5.20
C GLU A 379 -21.50 0.63 -5.56
N TYR A 380 -22.04 0.84 -6.77
CA TYR A 380 -23.15 0.06 -7.31
C TYR A 380 -22.86 -1.44 -7.27
N GLN A 381 -21.64 -1.85 -7.64
CA GLN A 381 -21.23 -3.26 -7.62
C GLN A 381 -21.32 -3.88 -6.22
N ARG A 382 -20.81 -3.18 -5.20
CA ARG A 382 -20.84 -3.62 -3.80
C ARG A 382 -22.28 -3.75 -3.29
N VAL A 383 -23.10 -2.73 -3.54
CA VAL A 383 -24.52 -2.70 -3.16
C VAL A 383 -25.29 -3.83 -3.84
N ARG A 384 -25.07 -4.04 -5.13
CA ARG A 384 -25.73 -5.09 -5.91
C ARG A 384 -25.39 -6.48 -5.39
N PHE A 385 -24.12 -6.73 -5.06
CA PHE A 385 -23.70 -8.00 -4.48
C PHE A 385 -24.38 -8.26 -3.13
N ALA A 386 -24.37 -7.29 -2.21
CA ALA A 386 -25.03 -7.42 -0.91
C ALA A 386 -26.53 -7.67 -1.06
N ARG A 387 -27.22 -6.92 -1.94
CA ARG A 387 -28.65 -7.11 -2.22
C ARG A 387 -28.97 -8.50 -2.75
N ARG A 388 -28.11 -9.06 -3.61
CA ARG A 388 -28.30 -10.42 -4.13
C ARG A 388 -28.32 -11.47 -3.00
N VAL A 389 -27.46 -11.30 -1.99
CA VAL A 389 -27.44 -12.14 -0.78
C VAL A 389 -28.73 -11.95 0.03
N ILE A 390 -29.15 -10.71 0.25
CA ILE A 390 -30.34 -10.35 1.03
C ILE A 390 -31.63 -10.88 0.36
N ASP A 391 -31.79 -10.65 -0.94
CA ASP A 391 -32.95 -11.05 -1.74
C ASP A 391 -33.15 -12.57 -1.73
N ARG A 392 -32.06 -13.35 -1.65
CA ARG A 392 -32.15 -14.81 -1.53
C ARG A 392 -32.83 -15.28 -0.25
N PHE A 393 -32.79 -14.47 0.80
CA PHE A 393 -33.42 -14.74 2.09
C PHE A 393 -34.65 -13.85 2.29
N ASP A 394 -35.38 -13.56 1.21
CA ASP A 394 -36.64 -12.82 1.21
C ASP A 394 -36.54 -11.42 1.87
N GLY A 395 -35.37 -10.78 1.76
CA GLY A 395 -35.16 -9.45 2.34
C GLY A 395 -35.02 -9.46 3.86
N ASN A 396 -34.62 -10.57 4.48
CA ASN A 396 -34.47 -10.66 5.93
C ASN A 396 -33.39 -11.67 6.35
N LEU A 397 -32.34 -11.20 7.02
CA LEU A 397 -31.26 -12.05 7.51
C LEU A 397 -31.43 -12.47 8.98
N SER A 398 -32.50 -12.06 9.67
CA SER A 398 -32.76 -12.43 11.06
C SER A 398 -32.74 -13.95 11.27
N GLY A 399 -31.98 -14.41 12.27
CA GLY A 399 -31.79 -15.84 12.54
C GLY A 399 -30.83 -16.55 11.56
N ARG A 400 -30.28 -15.84 10.58
CA ARG A 400 -29.29 -16.38 9.63
C ARG A 400 -27.88 -16.06 10.08
N LYS A 401 -27.02 -17.07 10.00
CA LYS A 401 -25.57 -16.92 10.10
C LYS A 401 -24.99 -16.79 8.70
N ILE A 402 -24.12 -15.80 8.49
CA ILE A 402 -23.40 -15.58 7.24
C ILE A 402 -21.91 -15.76 7.49
N ALA A 403 -21.24 -16.58 6.69
CA ALA A 403 -19.79 -16.72 6.75
C ALA A 403 -19.13 -15.85 5.67
N VAL A 404 -18.02 -15.21 5.99
CA VAL A 404 -17.23 -14.38 5.08
C VAL A 404 -15.81 -14.92 5.03
N LEU A 405 -15.39 -15.36 3.84
CA LEU A 405 -14.04 -15.84 3.56
C LEU A 405 -13.28 -14.76 2.78
N GLY A 406 -12.32 -14.14 3.46
CA GLY A 406 -11.56 -12.99 2.97
C GLY A 406 -12.13 -11.66 3.44
N PHE A 407 -11.25 -10.79 3.90
CA PHE A 407 -11.53 -9.43 4.34
C PHE A 407 -10.57 -8.42 3.72
N ALA A 408 -9.31 -8.81 3.46
CA ALA A 408 -8.35 -7.98 2.75
C ALA A 408 -8.91 -7.47 1.41
N PHE A 409 -8.50 -6.28 0.97
CA PHE A 409 -9.03 -5.72 -0.28
C PHE A 409 -8.62 -6.53 -1.53
N LYS A 410 -7.53 -7.29 -1.43
CA LYS A 410 -7.00 -8.24 -2.42
C LYS A 410 -6.25 -9.39 -1.72
N LYS A 411 -5.91 -10.45 -2.46
CA LYS A 411 -5.08 -11.55 -1.94
C LYS A 411 -3.65 -11.11 -1.59
N ASP A 412 -2.99 -11.94 -0.79
CA ASP A 412 -1.56 -11.83 -0.43
C ASP A 412 -1.19 -10.52 0.31
N THR A 413 -2.16 -9.89 0.98
CA THR A 413 -1.94 -8.73 1.86
C THR A 413 -2.87 -8.80 3.08
N GLY A 414 -2.41 -8.26 4.21
CA GLY A 414 -3.24 -8.03 5.41
C GLY A 414 -3.95 -6.68 5.41
N ASP A 415 -3.84 -5.88 4.33
CA ASP A 415 -4.42 -4.55 4.26
C ASP A 415 -5.96 -4.58 4.16
N THR A 416 -6.59 -4.03 5.19
CA THR A 416 -8.05 -3.95 5.35
C THR A 416 -8.66 -2.66 4.81
N ARG A 417 -7.83 -1.65 4.47
CA ARG A 417 -8.30 -0.30 4.13
C ARG A 417 -9.09 -0.28 2.84
N GLU A 418 -10.19 0.46 2.85
CA GLU A 418 -11.08 0.60 1.68
C GLU A 418 -11.52 -0.76 1.11
N SER A 419 -11.52 -1.81 1.95
CA SER A 419 -11.96 -3.14 1.56
C SER A 419 -13.43 -3.09 1.12
N PRO A 420 -13.79 -3.67 -0.04
CA PRO A 420 -15.18 -3.74 -0.46
C PRO A 420 -16.04 -4.59 0.49
N VAL A 421 -15.41 -5.42 1.33
CA VAL A 421 -16.07 -6.28 2.31
C VAL A 421 -16.76 -5.47 3.41
N VAL A 422 -16.17 -4.33 3.80
CA VAL A 422 -16.74 -3.43 4.81
C VAL A 422 -18.12 -2.92 4.36
N ASP A 423 -18.25 -2.47 3.11
CA ASP A 423 -19.53 -2.00 2.56
C ASP A 423 -20.57 -3.11 2.47
N VAL A 424 -20.14 -4.32 2.09
CA VAL A 424 -21.04 -5.48 2.00
C VAL A 424 -21.53 -5.87 3.40
N ILE A 425 -20.64 -6.00 4.39
CA ILE A 425 -21.01 -6.31 5.78
C ILE A 425 -21.92 -5.23 6.36
N ARG A 426 -21.63 -3.95 6.11
CA ARG A 426 -22.50 -2.85 6.54
C ARG A 426 -23.94 -3.02 6.06
N LEU A 427 -24.13 -3.31 4.77
CA LEU A 427 -25.46 -3.55 4.19
C LEU A 427 -26.11 -4.82 4.73
N LEU A 428 -25.35 -5.88 4.98
CA LEU A 428 -25.89 -7.11 5.58
C LEU A 428 -26.34 -6.86 7.03
N LEU A 429 -25.61 -6.06 7.80
CA LEU A 429 -25.94 -5.73 9.19
C LEU A 429 -27.26 -4.94 9.31
N GLU A 430 -27.62 -4.13 8.32
CA GLU A 430 -28.91 -3.43 8.26
C GLU A 430 -30.10 -4.42 8.33
N GLU A 431 -29.93 -5.64 7.82
CA GLU A 431 -30.93 -6.73 7.85
C GLU A 431 -30.86 -7.61 9.12
N ARG A 432 -30.07 -7.20 10.12
CA ARG A 432 -29.97 -7.81 11.45
C ARG A 432 -29.74 -9.34 11.45
N PRO A 433 -28.68 -9.83 10.79
CA PRO A 433 -28.30 -11.24 10.80
C PRO A 433 -28.09 -11.74 12.23
N ALA A 434 -28.30 -13.02 12.48
CA ALA A 434 -27.96 -13.59 13.78
C ALA A 434 -26.46 -13.44 14.06
N GLU A 435 -25.64 -13.68 13.04
CA GLU A 435 -24.19 -13.69 13.14
C GLU A 435 -23.53 -13.50 11.76
N ILE A 436 -22.41 -12.78 11.72
CA ILE A 436 -21.48 -12.72 10.60
C ILE A 436 -20.11 -13.20 11.10
N ASP A 437 -19.67 -14.37 10.63
CA ASP A 437 -18.37 -14.94 10.99
C ASP A 437 -17.36 -14.69 9.86
N ILE A 438 -16.24 -14.06 10.19
CA ILE A 438 -15.21 -13.65 9.24
C ILE A 438 -13.96 -14.49 9.45
N PHE A 439 -13.41 -15.02 8.35
CA PHE A 439 -12.08 -15.61 8.32
C PHE A 439 -11.25 -14.93 7.23
N ASP A 440 -10.04 -14.50 7.57
CA ASP A 440 -9.02 -14.03 6.62
C ASP A 440 -7.66 -14.64 6.97
N LEU A 441 -6.84 -14.91 5.95
CA LEU A 441 -5.53 -15.54 6.07
C LEU A 441 -4.45 -14.59 6.62
N PHE A 442 -4.56 -13.30 6.32
CA PHE A 442 -3.50 -12.31 6.51
C PHE A 442 -3.92 -11.13 7.39
N CYS A 443 -5.22 -10.81 7.47
CA CYS A 443 -5.72 -9.72 8.30
C CYS A 443 -5.78 -10.11 9.78
N HIS A 444 -5.32 -9.21 10.64
CA HIS A 444 -5.48 -9.33 12.09
C HIS A 444 -6.91 -8.98 12.51
N GLU A 445 -7.39 -9.62 13.58
CA GLU A 445 -8.74 -9.39 14.13
C GLU A 445 -8.96 -7.92 14.51
N GLU A 446 -7.97 -7.30 15.17
CA GLU A 446 -8.03 -5.90 15.58
C GLU A 446 -8.23 -4.96 14.39
N ASP A 447 -7.54 -5.21 13.26
CA ASP A 447 -7.67 -4.40 12.06
C ASP A 447 -9.04 -4.58 11.38
N ILE A 448 -9.57 -5.81 11.34
CA ILE A 448 -10.90 -6.09 10.80
C ILE A 448 -11.98 -5.39 11.63
N LEU A 449 -11.93 -5.57 12.96
CA LEU A 449 -12.90 -4.97 13.87
C LEU A 449 -12.84 -3.45 13.82
N ARG A 450 -11.64 -2.84 13.80
CA ARG A 450 -11.49 -1.39 13.69
C ARG A 450 -12.17 -0.81 12.45
N GLU A 451 -11.97 -1.41 11.27
CA GLU A 451 -12.59 -0.92 10.03
C GLU A 451 -14.13 -1.08 10.06
N LEU A 452 -14.63 -2.19 10.62
CA LEU A 452 -16.07 -2.42 10.76
C LEU A 452 -16.71 -1.51 11.81
N GLU A 453 -16.08 -1.31 12.96
CA GLU A 453 -16.58 -0.42 14.02
C GLU A 453 -16.67 1.03 13.52
N ALA A 454 -15.69 1.47 12.73
CA ALA A 454 -15.70 2.79 12.10
C ALA A 454 -16.85 2.96 11.08
N ALA A 455 -17.21 1.91 10.35
CA ALA A 455 -18.22 1.96 9.30
C ALA A 455 -19.66 1.66 9.79
N CYS A 456 -19.80 0.80 10.79
CA CYS A 456 -21.07 0.22 11.22
C CYS A 456 -21.44 0.58 12.67
N GLY A 457 -20.51 1.10 13.46
CA GLY A 457 -20.70 1.37 14.89
C GLY A 457 -20.36 0.16 15.76
N LYS A 458 -19.78 0.45 16.93
CA LYS A 458 -19.21 -0.57 17.83
C LYS A 458 -20.24 -1.56 18.39
N GLU A 459 -21.43 -1.09 18.71
CA GLU A 459 -22.47 -1.91 19.33
C GLU A 459 -22.98 -3.01 18.38
N ASP A 460 -23.24 -2.67 17.12
CA ASP A 460 -23.73 -3.63 16.13
C ASP A 460 -22.66 -4.65 15.75
N VAL A 461 -21.40 -4.21 15.61
CA VAL A 461 -20.26 -5.09 15.34
C VAL A 461 -20.06 -6.06 16.49
N ALA A 462 -19.98 -5.57 17.73
CA ALA A 462 -19.78 -6.42 18.92
C ALA A 462 -20.93 -7.43 19.14
N ALA A 463 -22.16 -7.08 18.73
CA ALA A 463 -23.31 -7.94 18.91
C ALA A 463 -23.40 -9.09 17.88
N ARG A 464 -22.85 -8.90 16.66
CA ARG A 464 -23.15 -9.79 15.51
C ARG A 464 -21.94 -10.28 14.74
N VAL A 465 -20.78 -9.65 14.87
CA VAL A 465 -19.58 -9.97 14.08
C VAL A 465 -18.60 -10.75 14.94
N LYS A 466 -18.04 -11.84 14.39
CA LYS A 466 -16.91 -12.55 14.99
C LYS A 466 -15.82 -12.75 13.96
N VAL A 467 -14.58 -12.53 14.36
CA VAL A 467 -13.41 -12.89 13.56
C VAL A 467 -12.87 -14.20 14.10
N LEU A 468 -12.76 -15.21 13.24
CA LEU A 468 -12.31 -16.55 13.61
C LEU A 468 -10.98 -16.88 12.95
N SER A 469 -10.21 -17.73 13.60
CA SER A 469 -8.92 -18.24 13.11
C SER A 469 -9.05 -19.55 12.33
N ASP A 470 -10.24 -20.16 12.27
CA ASP A 470 -10.52 -21.40 11.56
C ASP A 470 -11.66 -21.17 10.52
N PRO A 471 -11.39 -21.38 9.22
CA PRO A 471 -12.38 -21.17 8.15
C PRO A 471 -13.57 -22.14 8.24
N TYR A 472 -13.36 -23.35 8.76
CA TYR A 472 -14.41 -24.35 8.95
C TYR A 472 -15.35 -23.97 10.09
N LEU A 473 -14.84 -23.38 11.16
CA LEU A 473 -15.67 -22.84 12.24
C LEU A 473 -16.50 -21.64 11.75
N ALA A 474 -15.89 -20.74 10.98
CA ALA A 474 -16.60 -19.62 10.36
C ALA A 474 -17.76 -20.08 9.48
N CYS A 475 -17.55 -21.13 8.67
CA CYS A 475 -18.58 -21.67 7.81
C CYS A 475 -19.61 -22.57 8.54
N SER A 476 -19.30 -23.08 9.73
CA SER A 476 -20.17 -24.04 10.42
C SER A 476 -21.53 -23.44 10.75
N GLN A 477 -22.60 -24.15 10.36
CA GLN A 477 -24.01 -23.75 10.49
C GLN A 477 -24.38 -22.44 9.77
N ALA A 478 -23.52 -21.93 8.89
CA ALA A 478 -23.84 -20.77 8.07
C ALA A 478 -24.96 -21.10 7.07
N SER A 479 -25.86 -20.13 6.85
CA SER A 479 -26.88 -20.19 5.81
C SER A 479 -26.32 -19.78 4.44
N ALA A 480 -25.26 -18.97 4.43
CA ALA A 480 -24.52 -18.63 3.22
C ALA A 480 -23.03 -18.39 3.53
N VAL A 481 -22.17 -18.70 2.57
CA VAL A 481 -20.73 -18.36 2.58
C VAL A 481 -20.43 -17.35 1.48
N LEU A 482 -19.77 -16.25 1.81
CA LEU A 482 -19.36 -15.21 0.88
C LEU A 482 -17.85 -15.30 0.69
N VAL A 483 -17.39 -15.61 -0.52
CA VAL A 483 -15.96 -15.58 -0.86
C VAL A 483 -15.62 -14.22 -1.44
N MET A 484 -14.84 -13.45 -0.67
CA MET A 484 -14.63 -12.02 -0.89
C MET A 484 -13.21 -11.65 -1.31
N THR A 485 -12.26 -12.58 -1.18
CA THR A 485 -10.86 -12.41 -1.60
C THR A 485 -10.43 -13.61 -2.43
N ASP A 486 -9.65 -13.40 -3.49
CA ASP A 486 -9.28 -14.41 -4.48
C ASP A 486 -8.05 -15.24 -4.07
N CYS A 487 -7.96 -15.59 -2.78
CA CYS A 487 -6.89 -16.42 -2.25
C CYS A 487 -6.91 -17.82 -2.87
N GLU A 488 -5.74 -18.37 -3.21
CA GLU A 488 -5.64 -19.71 -3.83
C GLU A 488 -6.23 -20.81 -2.94
N GLN A 489 -6.14 -20.64 -1.62
CA GLN A 489 -6.63 -21.54 -0.59
C GLN A 489 -8.16 -21.67 -0.62
N PHE A 490 -8.89 -20.64 -1.06
CA PHE A 490 -10.34 -20.67 -1.10
C PHE A 490 -10.89 -21.40 -2.33
N LYS A 491 -10.06 -21.72 -3.34
CA LYS A 491 -10.50 -22.38 -4.57
C LYS A 491 -10.84 -23.85 -4.33
N ASN A 492 -11.86 -24.37 -5.04
CA ASN A 492 -12.32 -25.76 -4.94
C ASN A 492 -11.82 -26.69 -6.08
N GLY A 493 -10.91 -26.21 -6.94
CA GLY A 493 -10.59 -26.85 -8.23
C GLY A 493 -9.22 -27.53 -8.39
N ARG A 494 -8.37 -27.62 -7.35
CA ARG A 494 -7.09 -28.35 -7.45
C ARG A 494 -7.24 -29.80 -6.98
N LYS A 495 -7.12 -30.76 -7.91
CA LYS A 495 -6.69 -32.12 -7.56
C LYS A 495 -5.29 -32.02 -6.96
N ARG A 496 -5.04 -32.64 -5.80
CA ARG A 496 -3.67 -32.92 -5.32
C ARG A 496 -2.91 -33.52 -6.50
N SER A 497 -1.88 -32.83 -7.01
CA SER A 497 -0.89 -33.53 -7.83
C SER A 497 -0.29 -34.60 -6.94
N ALA A 498 -0.43 -35.86 -7.34
CA ALA A 498 0.17 -36.97 -6.64
C ALA A 498 1.68 -36.73 -6.47
N ALA A 499 2.17 -36.93 -5.24
CA ALA A 499 3.56 -37.05 -4.84
C ALA A 499 4.51 -35.91 -5.29
N ARG A 500 4.65 -34.87 -4.44
CA ARG A 500 6.01 -34.51 -4.03
C ARG A 500 6.50 -35.63 -3.13
N SER A 501 7.70 -36.16 -3.40
CA SER A 501 8.28 -37.20 -2.56
C SER A 501 8.34 -36.69 -1.11
N ASP A 502 8.13 -37.59 -0.14
CA ASP A 502 8.27 -37.27 1.29
C ASP A 502 9.68 -36.70 1.63
N SER A 503 10.66 -36.77 0.72
CA SER A 503 11.95 -36.11 0.87
C SER A 503 11.91 -34.59 0.65
N GLU A 504 11.07 -34.06 -0.25
CA GLU A 504 10.98 -32.60 -0.50
C GLU A 504 10.21 -31.85 0.60
N VAL A 505 9.33 -32.54 1.31
CA VAL A 505 8.54 -31.96 2.43
C VAL A 505 9.35 -31.96 3.74
N PHE A 506 10.26 -32.92 3.91
CA PHE A 506 11.16 -32.94 5.07
C PHE A 506 12.31 -31.93 4.96
N GLU A 507 12.81 -31.64 3.75
CA GLU A 507 13.81 -30.58 3.58
C GLU A 507 13.23 -29.19 3.93
N SER A 508 11.94 -28.92 3.69
CA SER A 508 11.34 -27.61 3.98
C SER A 508 10.92 -27.39 5.43
N LEU A 509 10.78 -28.44 6.24
CA LEU A 509 10.35 -28.35 7.65
C LEU A 509 11.54 -28.35 8.62
N ASP A 510 12.62 -29.07 8.31
CA ASP A 510 13.87 -28.98 9.07
C ASP A 510 14.60 -27.65 8.81
N GLU A 511 14.42 -27.01 7.64
CA GLU A 511 14.88 -25.63 7.42
C GLU A 511 14.09 -24.59 8.24
N MET A 512 12.82 -24.84 8.55
CA MET A 512 11.98 -23.91 9.31
C MET A 512 12.03 -24.12 10.84
N LEU A 513 12.43 -25.31 11.31
CA LEU A 513 12.39 -25.66 12.74
C LEU A 513 13.73 -26.14 13.33
N SER A 514 14.82 -26.17 12.56
CA SER A 514 16.15 -26.32 13.14
C SER A 514 16.63 -25.00 13.75
N PRO A 515 17.26 -24.98 14.94
CA PRO A 515 18.03 -23.84 15.39
C PRO A 515 19.36 -23.82 14.62
N ALA A 516 19.30 -23.59 13.31
CA ALA A 516 20.46 -23.54 12.46
C ALA A 516 21.09 -22.14 12.56
N ARG A 517 22.09 -22.00 13.44
CA ARG A 517 23.15 -21.02 13.21
C ARG A 517 23.85 -21.39 11.90
N ARG A 518 23.47 -20.75 10.79
CA ARG A 518 24.20 -20.77 9.52
C ARG A 518 24.13 -19.38 8.94
N ASP A 519 25.27 -18.89 8.49
CA ASP A 519 25.43 -17.61 7.80
C ASP A 519 24.40 -17.52 6.66
N GLU A 520 23.39 -16.65 6.79
CA GLU A 520 22.29 -16.56 5.83
C GLU A 520 22.80 -15.98 4.51
N GLU A 521 23.06 -16.85 3.55
CA GLU A 521 23.29 -16.48 2.15
C GLU A 521 21.94 -16.24 1.46
N TRP A 522 21.74 -15.02 0.98
CA TRP A 522 20.56 -14.60 0.24
C TRP A 522 20.97 -14.23 -1.19
N THR A 523 20.37 -14.87 -2.19
CA THR A 523 20.63 -14.53 -3.59
C THR A 523 19.52 -13.65 -4.15
N PHE A 524 19.90 -12.55 -4.78
CA PHE A 524 18.98 -11.59 -5.38
C PHE A 524 19.59 -10.94 -6.61
N ASN A 525 18.86 -10.98 -7.73
CA ASN A 525 19.27 -10.40 -9.00
C ASN A 525 20.70 -10.76 -9.46
N GLY A 526 21.10 -12.02 -9.29
CA GLY A 526 22.41 -12.50 -9.73
C GLY A 526 23.58 -12.10 -8.83
N ALA A 527 23.31 -11.63 -7.61
CA ALA A 527 24.31 -11.45 -6.57
C ALA A 527 23.93 -12.27 -5.33
N THR A 528 24.93 -12.85 -4.67
CA THR A 528 24.79 -13.57 -3.41
C THR A 528 25.30 -12.70 -2.28
N TYR A 529 24.45 -12.48 -1.28
CA TYR A 529 24.68 -11.66 -0.11
C TYR A 529 24.80 -12.56 1.11
N ARG A 530 25.94 -12.53 1.80
CA ARG A 530 26.06 -13.10 3.14
C ARG A 530 25.71 -12.03 4.16
N LEU A 531 24.59 -12.22 4.84
CA LEU A 531 24.08 -11.25 5.82
C LEU A 531 24.82 -11.39 7.15
N THR A 532 25.03 -10.25 7.82
CA THR A 532 25.60 -10.24 9.17
C THR A 532 24.60 -10.88 10.14
N PRO A 533 24.97 -11.89 10.95
CA PRO A 533 24.04 -12.54 11.88
C PRO A 533 23.35 -11.54 12.84
N GLU A 534 22.04 -11.65 13.00
CA GLU A 534 21.25 -10.85 13.96
C GLU A 534 20.98 -11.69 15.22
N GLU A 535 21.05 -11.07 16.40
CA GLU A 535 20.67 -11.76 17.64
C GLU A 535 19.16 -12.00 17.67
N GLY A 536 18.75 -13.22 18.03
CA GLY A 536 17.34 -13.58 18.13
C GLY A 536 16.61 -12.76 19.20
N CYS A 537 15.31 -12.53 18.99
CA CYS A 537 14.47 -11.87 19.99
C CYS A 537 14.32 -12.73 21.25
N GLY A 538 14.20 -12.08 22.42
CA GLY A 538 13.85 -12.77 23.67
C GLY A 538 12.47 -13.44 23.59
N SER A 539 12.26 -14.49 24.39
CA SER A 539 11.03 -15.32 24.38
C SER A 539 9.72 -14.54 24.58
N ASP A 540 9.79 -13.38 25.25
CA ASP A 540 8.62 -12.54 25.56
C ASP A 540 8.39 -11.41 24.55
N CYS A 541 9.07 -11.42 23.40
CA CYS A 541 8.95 -10.37 22.40
C CYS A 541 7.49 -10.25 21.91
N ALA A 542 6.84 -9.12 22.25
CA ALA A 542 5.46 -8.83 21.84
C ALA A 542 5.32 -8.77 20.32
N ALA A 543 6.32 -8.22 19.62
CA ALA A 543 6.34 -8.20 18.16
C ALA A 543 6.44 -9.61 17.57
N CYS A 544 7.32 -10.49 18.07
CA CYS A 544 7.34 -11.90 17.64
C CYS A 544 5.98 -12.61 17.87
N ARG A 545 5.23 -12.23 18.91
CA ARG A 545 3.89 -12.79 19.17
C ARG A 545 2.82 -12.25 18.23
N ILE A 546 2.87 -10.97 17.89
CA ILE A 546 1.98 -10.33 16.90
C ILE A 546 2.23 -10.90 15.50
N TRP A 547 3.51 -11.08 15.16
CA TRP A 547 3.97 -11.62 13.88
C TRP A 547 4.07 -13.14 13.85
N ALA A 548 3.72 -13.84 14.94
CA ALA A 548 3.70 -15.29 14.96
C ALA A 548 2.69 -15.76 13.91
N PRO A 549 3.10 -16.57 12.92
CA PRO A 549 2.16 -17.05 11.92
C PRO A 549 1.02 -17.78 12.62
N ARG A 550 -0.23 -17.42 12.31
CA ARG A 550 -1.39 -18.29 12.59
C ARG A 550 -1.02 -19.67 12.05
N SER A 551 -1.29 -20.73 12.83
CA SER A 551 -0.78 -22.09 12.61
C SER A 551 -0.57 -22.39 11.12
N VAL A 552 0.71 -22.52 10.73
CA VAL A 552 1.21 -22.65 9.36
C VAL A 552 0.45 -23.71 8.53
N ALA A 553 -0.18 -24.67 9.21
CA ALA A 553 -1.03 -25.70 8.62
C ALA A 553 -2.22 -25.18 7.79
N VAL A 554 -2.85 -24.04 8.15
CA VAL A 554 -4.03 -23.52 7.42
C VAL A 554 -3.64 -22.67 6.20
N VAL A 555 -2.41 -22.14 6.17
CA VAL A 555 -2.00 -21.16 5.15
C VAL A 555 -1.64 -21.82 3.81
N ASN A 556 -1.21 -23.09 3.81
CA ASN A 556 -0.68 -23.73 2.61
C ASN A 556 -1.63 -24.72 1.93
N GLU A 557 -2.72 -25.12 2.60
CA GLU A 557 -3.65 -26.12 2.06
C GLU A 557 -4.95 -25.48 1.55
N PRO A 558 -5.44 -25.89 0.36
CA PRO A 558 -6.78 -25.52 -0.08
C PRO A 558 -7.87 -25.99 0.90
N LEU A 559 -8.92 -25.20 1.07
CA LEU A 559 -10.05 -25.55 1.91
C LEU A 559 -10.78 -26.80 1.38
N GLU A 560 -11.12 -27.70 2.31
CA GLU A 560 -11.95 -28.85 2.01
C GLU A 560 -13.43 -28.44 1.90
N TRP A 561 -13.85 -28.08 0.69
CA TRP A 561 -15.22 -27.66 0.43
C TRP A 561 -16.28 -28.72 0.76
N ALA A 562 -15.92 -30.02 0.71
CA ALA A 562 -16.81 -31.09 1.17
C ALA A 562 -17.11 -30.99 2.68
N ARG A 563 -16.10 -30.64 3.50
CA ARG A 563 -16.25 -30.43 4.94
C ARG A 563 -17.07 -29.16 5.22
N ILE A 564 -16.85 -28.09 4.46
CA ILE A 564 -17.67 -26.88 4.54
C ILE A 564 -19.12 -27.23 4.22
N ALA A 565 -19.38 -27.81 3.05
CA ALA A 565 -20.71 -28.18 2.58
C ALA A 565 -21.45 -29.10 3.56
N TYR A 566 -20.76 -30.05 4.19
CA TYR A 566 -21.36 -30.93 5.20
C TYR A 566 -21.91 -30.16 6.42
N ASN A 567 -21.24 -29.08 6.82
CA ASN A 567 -21.59 -28.32 8.03
C ASN A 567 -22.45 -27.08 7.77
N LEU A 568 -22.79 -26.78 6.51
CA LEU A 568 -23.71 -25.68 6.16
C LEU A 568 -25.16 -26.03 6.50
N LYS A 569 -25.95 -24.99 6.80
CA LYS A 569 -27.40 -25.12 7.02
C LYS A 569 -28.13 -25.21 5.68
N ASP A 570 -29.08 -26.12 5.56
CA ASP A 570 -29.91 -26.23 4.36
C ASP A 570 -30.97 -25.09 4.28
N PRO A 571 -31.27 -24.57 3.08
CA PRO A 571 -30.52 -24.78 1.82
C PRO A 571 -29.15 -24.09 1.85
N LYS A 572 -28.14 -24.74 1.26
CA LYS A 572 -26.73 -24.33 1.34
C LYS A 572 -26.37 -23.35 0.22
N TRP A 573 -25.92 -22.16 0.59
CA TRP A 573 -25.58 -21.10 -0.37
C TRP A 573 -24.11 -20.70 -0.32
N VAL A 574 -23.52 -20.48 -1.51
CA VAL A 574 -22.20 -19.86 -1.67
C VAL A 574 -22.30 -18.71 -2.67
N TYR A 575 -21.77 -17.54 -2.29
CA TYR A 575 -21.64 -16.37 -3.14
C TYR A 575 -20.16 -16.13 -3.43
N ASP A 576 -19.78 -16.33 -4.69
CA ASP A 576 -18.44 -16.10 -5.17
C ASP A 576 -18.29 -14.67 -5.71
N GLY A 577 -17.84 -13.77 -4.83
CA GLY A 577 -17.58 -12.37 -5.15
C GLY A 577 -16.32 -12.13 -6.00
N ARG A 578 -15.56 -13.18 -6.32
CA ARG A 578 -14.28 -13.10 -7.06
C ARG A 578 -14.20 -14.00 -8.29
N GLY A 579 -15.22 -14.83 -8.53
CA GLY A 579 -15.26 -15.76 -9.66
C GLY A 579 -14.11 -16.77 -9.62
N CYS A 580 -13.71 -17.21 -8.42
CA CYS A 580 -12.60 -18.14 -8.19
C CYS A 580 -13.04 -19.57 -7.87
N LEU A 581 -14.33 -19.83 -7.73
CA LEU A 581 -14.91 -21.15 -7.48
C LEU A 581 -15.50 -21.76 -8.75
N ASP A 582 -15.47 -23.09 -8.79
CA ASP A 582 -16.21 -23.91 -9.75
C ASP A 582 -17.59 -24.26 -9.16
N GLY A 583 -18.64 -23.64 -9.69
CA GLY A 583 -20.01 -23.88 -9.25
C GLY A 583 -20.50 -25.30 -9.51
N ALA A 584 -20.01 -25.98 -10.55
CA ALA A 584 -20.40 -27.36 -10.85
C ALA A 584 -19.85 -28.35 -9.81
N GLU A 585 -18.64 -28.10 -9.29
CA GLU A 585 -18.10 -28.89 -8.18
C GLU A 585 -18.84 -28.63 -6.87
N LEU A 586 -19.28 -27.39 -6.60
CA LEU A 586 -20.13 -27.08 -5.44
C LEU A 586 -21.51 -27.75 -5.53
N GLN A 587 -22.10 -27.78 -6.73
CA GLN A 587 -23.39 -28.42 -6.95
C GLN A 587 -23.36 -29.92 -6.66
N LYS A 588 -22.24 -30.61 -6.96
CA LYS A 588 -22.04 -32.03 -6.59
C LYS A 588 -22.05 -32.26 -5.07
N LEU A 589 -21.74 -31.23 -4.29
CA LEU A 589 -21.78 -31.24 -2.82
C LEU A 589 -23.16 -30.82 -2.26
N GLY A 590 -24.15 -30.59 -3.12
CA GLY A 590 -25.47 -30.09 -2.75
C GLY A 590 -25.47 -28.62 -2.34
N VAL A 591 -24.50 -27.84 -2.81
CA VAL A 591 -24.39 -26.41 -2.53
C VAL A 591 -24.83 -25.62 -3.75
N GLU A 592 -25.78 -24.71 -3.57
CA GLU A 592 -26.16 -23.74 -4.59
C GLU A 592 -25.17 -22.58 -4.57
N SER A 593 -24.68 -22.18 -5.74
CA SER A 593 -23.64 -21.17 -5.86
C SER A 593 -24.01 -20.09 -6.85
N GLU A 594 -23.70 -18.84 -6.51
CA GLU A 594 -23.83 -17.70 -7.40
C GLU A 594 -22.49 -16.98 -7.54
N ALA A 595 -22.10 -16.64 -8.76
CA ALA A 595 -20.88 -15.89 -9.03
C ALA A 595 -21.19 -14.58 -9.76
N ILE A 596 -20.38 -13.55 -9.50
CA ILE A 596 -20.50 -12.28 -10.22
C ILE A 596 -20.29 -12.50 -11.72
N GLY A 597 -21.19 -11.95 -12.53
CA GLY A 597 -21.10 -12.02 -13.99
C GLY A 597 -21.43 -13.37 -14.62
N ARG A 598 -22.05 -14.29 -13.88
CA ARG A 598 -22.54 -15.59 -14.37
C ARG A 598 -23.97 -15.83 -13.87
N MET A 599 -24.75 -16.63 -14.61
CA MET A 599 -26.08 -17.08 -14.19
C MET A 599 -26.00 -18.23 -13.18
#